data_AF-A0A2W4NAR6-F1
#
_entry.id   AF-A0A2W4NAR6-F1
#
_cell.length_a   1.000
_cell.length_b   1.000
_cell.length_c   1.000
_cell.angle_alpha   90.00
_cell.angle_beta   90.00
_cell.angle_gamma   90.00
#
_symmetry.space_group_name_H-M   'P 1'
#
loop_
_entity.id
_entity.type
_entity.pdbx_description
1 polymer ?
#
loop_
_entity_poly.entity_id
_entity_poly.type
_entity_poly.pdbx_seq_one_letter_code
_entity_poly.pdbx_strand_id
1 'polypeptide(L)'
;PRQIAELIRTDPDLSKRRFQVAGHTDSKPLVGGTFKDNWGLSAMRARSVLLLLTTPVADGGGGLDPANWSAAGYADTDPVASNDTPDGRQKNRRVELVVQPDMAEMLNLQSLAK
;
A
#
# COMPACT_ATOMS: atom_id res chain seq x y z
N PRO A 1 3.39 11.32 -3.34
CA PRO A 1 1.97 10.92 -3.49
C PRO A 1 1.26 11.62 -4.66
N ARG A 2 1.33 12.95 -4.80
CA ARG A 2 0.63 13.67 -5.90
C ARG A 2 1.06 13.24 -7.30
N GLN A 3 2.37 13.18 -7.58
CA GLN A 3 2.88 12.73 -8.89
C GLN A 3 2.46 11.29 -9.23
N ILE A 4 2.46 10.39 -8.24
CA ILE A 4 2.02 9.00 -8.42
C ILE A 4 0.51 8.94 -8.68
N ALA A 5 -0.30 9.69 -7.91
CA ALA A 5 -1.74 9.76 -8.11
C ALA A 5 -2.09 10.36 -9.49
N GLU A 6 -1.35 11.38 -9.92
CA GLU A 6 -1.48 11.96 -11.24
C GLU A 6 -1.18 10.94 -12.34
N LEU A 7 -0.05 10.23 -12.25
CA LEU A 7 0.30 9.16 -13.19
C LEU A 7 -0.80 8.09 -13.29
N ILE A 8 -1.28 7.59 -12.15
CA ILE A 8 -2.31 6.55 -12.12
C ILE A 8 -3.62 7.07 -12.74
N ARG A 9 -3.95 8.34 -12.52
CA ARG A 9 -5.17 8.95 -13.05
C ARG A 9 -5.11 9.22 -14.55
N THR A 10 -3.94 9.58 -15.08
CA THR A 10 -3.76 9.93 -16.49
C THR A 10 -3.47 8.73 -17.37
N ASP A 11 -2.97 7.64 -16.79
CA ASP A 11 -2.73 6.39 -17.48
C ASP A 11 -4.03 5.54 -17.57
N PRO A 12 -4.52 5.22 -18.77
CA PRO A 12 -5.76 4.47 -18.96
C PRO A 12 -5.67 3.01 -18.51
N ASP A 13 -4.47 2.43 -18.52
CA ASP A 13 -4.21 1.06 -18.10
C ASP A 13 -4.09 0.97 -16.58
N LEU A 14 -3.60 2.01 -15.91
CA LEU A 14 -3.51 2.06 -14.44
C LEU A 14 -4.80 2.57 -13.78
N SER A 15 -5.50 3.54 -14.35
CA SER A 15 -6.68 4.18 -13.74
C SER A 15 -7.84 3.22 -13.45
N LYS A 16 -7.90 2.09 -14.17
CA LYS A 16 -8.93 1.04 -14.01
C LYS A 16 -8.49 -0.09 -13.07
N ARG A 17 -7.23 -0.11 -12.64
CA ARG A 17 -6.71 -1.17 -11.77
C ARG A 17 -7.14 -0.93 -10.34
N ARG A 18 -7.24 -2.04 -9.60
CA ARG A 18 -7.36 -2.01 -8.15
C ARG A 18 -5.96 -2.01 -7.54
N PHE A 19 -5.79 -1.24 -6.48
CA PHE A 19 -4.53 -1.13 -5.75
C PHE A 19 -4.74 -1.43 -4.26
N GLN A 20 -3.69 -1.92 -3.62
CA GLN A 20 -3.60 -2.05 -2.18
C GLN A 20 -2.39 -1.29 -1.67
N VAL A 21 -2.62 -0.45 -0.68
CA VAL A 21 -1.56 0.19 0.09
C VAL A 21 -1.14 -0.79 1.18
N ALA A 22 0.07 -1.32 1.10
CA ALA A 22 0.61 -2.30 2.04
C ALA A 22 1.58 -1.61 3.01
N GLY A 23 1.25 -1.57 4.30
CA GLY A 23 2.09 -1.00 5.35
C GLY A 23 2.93 -2.07 6.04
N HIS A 24 4.19 -1.76 6.33
CA HIS A 24 5.13 -2.64 7.00
C HIS A 24 5.87 -1.92 8.13
N THR A 25 6.31 -2.67 9.14
CA THR A 25 7.15 -2.19 10.23
C THR A 25 8.48 -2.94 10.26
N ASP A 26 9.39 -2.50 11.13
CA ASP A 26 10.48 -3.35 11.58
C ASP A 26 10.01 -4.26 12.74
N SER A 27 10.88 -5.16 13.19
CA SER A 27 10.57 -6.14 14.23
C SER A 27 10.63 -5.62 15.66
N LYS A 28 10.89 -4.32 15.89
CA LYS A 28 10.89 -3.79 17.25
C LYS A 28 9.46 -3.79 17.80
N PRO A 29 9.24 -4.31 19.02
CA PRO A 29 7.96 -4.15 19.70
C PRO A 29 7.65 -2.68 19.91
N LEU A 30 6.37 -2.32 19.81
CA LEU A 30 5.92 -0.99 20.18
C LEU A 30 5.97 -0.82 21.69
N VAL A 31 6.53 0.30 22.13
CA VAL A 31 6.57 0.70 23.54
C VAL A 31 5.75 1.99 23.66
N GLY A 32 4.53 1.87 24.17
CA GLY A 32 3.59 2.98 24.32
C GLY A 32 2.98 3.47 23.00
N GLY A 33 2.25 4.60 23.09
CA GLY A 33 1.53 5.17 21.95
C GLY A 33 0.11 4.61 21.77
N THR A 34 -0.52 4.98 20.65
CA THR A 34 -1.93 4.65 20.35
C THR A 34 -2.13 3.20 19.93
N PHE A 35 -1.10 2.55 19.38
CA PHE A 35 -1.18 1.19 18.85
C PHE A 35 -0.55 0.19 19.81
N LYS A 36 -1.19 -0.98 19.94
CA LYS A 36 -0.74 -2.05 20.85
C LYS A 36 0.30 -2.97 20.21
N ASP A 37 0.33 -3.04 18.87
CA ASP A 37 1.19 -3.92 18.11
C ASP A 37 1.53 -3.33 16.72
N ASN A 38 2.47 -4.00 16.05
CA ASN A 38 2.90 -3.65 14.70
C ASN A 38 1.79 -3.84 13.65
N TRP A 39 0.80 -4.69 13.91
CA TRP A 39 -0.37 -4.87 13.05
C TRP A 39 -1.20 -3.58 12.98
N GLY A 40 -1.55 -3.02 14.14
CA GLY A 40 -2.27 -1.75 14.22
C GLY A 40 -1.48 -0.59 13.61
N LEU A 41 -0.19 -0.48 13.91
CA LEU A 41 0.67 0.59 13.37
C LEU A 41 0.78 0.52 11.84
N SER A 42 1.08 -0.65 11.30
CA SER A 42 1.24 -0.84 9.85
C SER A 42 -0.06 -0.54 9.09
N ALA A 43 -1.20 -1.06 9.57
CA ALA A 43 -2.51 -0.82 8.97
C ALA A 43 -2.87 0.67 8.96
N MET A 44 -2.60 1.38 10.06
CA MET A 44 -2.90 2.80 10.15
C MET A 44 -1.97 3.67 9.30
N ARG A 45 -0.69 3.31 9.16
CA ARG A 45 0.22 3.97 8.19
C ARG A 45 -0.28 3.79 6.76
N ALA A 46 -0.68 2.57 6.40
CA ALA A 46 -1.26 2.29 5.08
C ALA A 46 -2.55 3.12 4.86
N ARG A 47 -3.43 3.17 5.85
CA ARG A 47 -4.65 3.99 5.80
C ARG A 47 -4.35 5.48 5.61
N SER A 48 -3.35 6.03 6.29
CA SER A 48 -2.95 7.43 6.09
C SER A 48 -2.53 7.72 4.66
N VAL A 49 -1.76 6.81 4.04
CA VAL A 49 -1.35 6.96 2.63
C VAL A 49 -2.55 6.79 1.69
N LEU A 50 -3.43 5.83 1.94
CA LEU A 50 -4.68 5.65 1.19
C LEU A 50 -5.48 6.96 1.16
N LEU A 51 -5.70 7.58 2.32
CA LEU A 51 -6.43 8.85 2.40
C LEU A 51 -5.72 9.96 1.61
N LEU A 52 -4.39 10.09 1.72
CA LEU A 52 -3.65 11.07 0.92
C LEU A 52 -3.83 10.88 -0.60
N LEU A 53 -3.95 9.64 -1.05
CA LEU A 53 -4.13 9.29 -2.47
C LEU A 53 -5.56 9.52 -2.95
N THR A 54 -6.56 9.26 -2.11
CA THR A 54 -7.98 9.31 -2.51
C THR A 54 -8.69 10.61 -2.16
N THR A 55 -8.17 11.39 -1.21
CA THR A 55 -8.67 12.74 -0.92
C THR A 55 -8.70 13.58 -2.21
N PRO A 56 -9.79 14.32 -2.49
CA PRO A 56 -9.91 15.11 -3.71
C PRO A 56 -8.73 16.05 -3.95
N VAL A 57 -8.43 16.33 -5.23
CA VAL A 57 -7.35 17.26 -5.61
C VAL A 57 -7.64 18.67 -5.08
N ALA A 58 -8.91 19.09 -5.05
CA ALA A 58 -9.33 20.38 -4.48
C ALA A 58 -8.99 20.51 -2.99
N ASP A 59 -8.95 19.38 -2.27
CA ASP A 59 -8.59 19.30 -0.85
C ASP A 59 -7.09 18.96 -0.65
N GLY A 60 -6.30 19.02 -1.72
CA GLY A 60 -4.86 18.81 -1.71
C GLY A 60 -4.38 17.37 -1.76
N GLY A 61 -5.28 16.39 -1.95
CA GLY A 61 -4.97 14.97 -2.11
C GLY A 61 -4.68 14.56 -3.55
N GLY A 62 -4.76 13.26 -3.83
CA GLY A 62 -4.50 12.67 -5.16
C GLY A 62 -5.73 12.54 -6.07
N GLY A 63 -6.94 12.59 -5.52
CA GLY A 63 -8.21 12.47 -6.26
C GLY A 63 -8.43 11.12 -6.94
N LEU A 64 -7.79 10.06 -6.46
CA LEU A 64 -8.02 8.70 -6.96
C LEU A 64 -9.35 8.15 -6.42
N ASP A 65 -10.06 7.38 -7.24
CA ASP A 65 -11.34 6.79 -6.86
C ASP A 65 -11.17 5.81 -5.68
N PRO A 66 -11.74 6.09 -4.49
CA PRO A 66 -11.62 5.21 -3.32
C PRO A 66 -12.08 3.77 -3.57
N ALA A 67 -13.00 3.53 -4.52
CA ALA A 67 -13.52 2.19 -4.83
C ALA A 67 -12.45 1.25 -5.39
N ASN A 68 -11.39 1.80 -5.98
CA ASN A 68 -10.27 1.04 -6.55
C ASN A 68 -9.13 0.82 -5.55
N TRP A 69 -9.25 1.27 -4.31
CA TRP A 69 -8.13 1.27 -3.37
C TRP A 69 -8.48 0.61 -2.04
N SER A 70 -7.50 -0.12 -1.49
CA SER A 70 -7.57 -0.74 -0.17
C SER A 70 -6.30 -0.45 0.63
N ALA A 71 -6.33 -0.66 1.95
CA ALA A 71 -5.17 -0.56 2.81
C ALA A 71 -5.06 -1.82 3.68
N ALA A 72 -3.84 -2.34 3.80
CA ALA A 72 -3.54 -3.52 4.61
C ALA A 72 -2.26 -3.29 5.44
N GLY A 73 -2.25 -3.81 6.66
CA GLY A 73 -1.07 -3.83 7.52
C GLY A 73 -0.47 -5.23 7.55
N TYR A 74 0.84 -5.32 7.35
CA TYR A 74 1.60 -6.58 7.33
C TYR A 74 2.54 -6.73 8.54
N ALA A 75 2.53 -5.75 9.46
CA ALA A 75 3.46 -5.70 10.58
C ALA A 75 4.91 -5.90 10.10
N ASP A 76 5.69 -6.71 10.83
CA ASP A 76 7.09 -7.06 10.56
C ASP A 76 7.25 -8.40 9.82
N THR A 77 6.15 -8.95 9.28
CA THR A 77 6.12 -10.33 8.74
C THR A 77 6.77 -10.47 7.36
N ASP A 78 7.04 -9.35 6.68
CA ASP A 78 7.65 -9.32 5.35
C ASP A 78 8.81 -8.30 5.30
N PRO A 79 9.97 -8.63 5.91
CA PRO A 79 11.14 -7.76 5.92
C PRO A 79 11.90 -7.83 4.58
N VAL A 80 12.31 -6.66 4.08
CA VAL A 80 13.13 -6.53 2.86
C VAL A 80 14.62 -6.33 3.16
N ALA A 81 14.96 -6.19 4.45
CA ALA A 81 16.33 -6.08 4.94
C ALA A 81 16.45 -6.65 6.37
N SER A 82 17.67 -6.90 6.84
CA SER A 82 17.90 -7.36 8.23
C SER A 82 17.39 -6.34 9.25
N ASN A 83 16.67 -6.81 10.28
CA ASN A 83 16.23 -5.99 11.40
C ASN A 83 17.33 -5.72 12.45
N ASP A 84 18.52 -6.31 12.29
CA ASP A 84 19.61 -6.18 13.25
C ASP A 84 20.29 -4.80 13.14
N THR A 85 20.28 -4.21 11.95
CA THR A 85 20.89 -2.91 11.69
C THR A 85 19.87 -1.77 11.72
N PRO A 86 20.24 -0.54 12.16
CA PRO A 86 19.39 0.64 12.04
C PRO A 86 18.87 0.88 10.62
N ASP A 87 19.77 0.74 9.63
CA ASP A 87 19.45 0.96 8.22
C ASP A 87 18.47 -0.07 7.68
N GLY A 88 18.66 -1.35 8.00
CA GLY A 88 17.74 -2.40 7.57
C GLY A 88 16.35 -2.24 8.19
N ARG A 89 16.26 -1.88 9.48
CA ARG A 89 14.97 -1.52 10.10
C ARG A 89 14.31 -0.33 9.41
N GLN A 90 15.07 0.69 9.02
CA GLN A 90 14.52 1.82 8.28
C GLN A 90 13.93 1.40 6.94
N LYS A 91 14.59 0.49 6.22
CA LYS A 91 14.06 -0.09 4.96
C LYS A 91 12.78 -0.90 5.19
N ASN A 92 12.66 -1.60 6.31
CA ASN A 92 11.47 -2.39 6.65
C ASN A 92 10.26 -1.51 7.04
N ARG A 93 10.47 -0.32 7.61
CA ARG A 93 9.41 0.66 7.92
C ARG A 93 8.90 1.39 6.66
N ARG A 94 8.27 0.66 5.76
CA ARG A 94 7.87 1.11 4.42
C ARG A 94 6.36 1.02 4.18
N VAL A 95 5.93 1.65 3.07
CA VAL A 95 4.59 1.48 2.50
C VAL A 95 4.75 1.21 1.01
N GLU A 96 4.05 0.21 0.50
CA GLU A 96 4.07 -0.17 -0.91
C GLU A 96 2.70 0.06 -1.55
N LEU A 97 2.69 0.28 -2.87
CA LEU A 97 1.47 0.30 -3.68
C LEU A 97 1.47 -0.95 -4.56
N VAL A 98 0.56 -1.87 -4.25
CA VAL A 98 0.46 -3.17 -4.89
C VAL A 98 -0.70 -3.16 -5.87
N VAL A 99 -0.41 -3.40 -7.15
CA VAL A 99 -1.45 -3.60 -8.16
C VAL A 99 -2.11 -4.95 -7.93
N GLN A 100 -3.42 -4.96 -7.75
CA GLN A 100 -4.17 -6.19 -7.58
C GLN A 100 -4.41 -6.85 -8.95
N PRO A 101 -4.35 -8.18 -9.03
CA PRO A 101 -4.75 -8.90 -10.23
C PRO A 101 -6.23 -8.70 -10.53
N ASP A 102 -6.59 -8.66 -11.81
CA ASP A 102 -7.98 -8.82 -12.24
C ASP A 102 -8.26 -10.31 -12.45
N MET A 103 -9.20 -10.86 -11.69
CA MET A 103 -9.56 -12.28 -11.78
C MET A 103 -10.12 -12.65 -13.17
N ALA A 104 -10.83 -11.75 -13.84
CA ALA A 104 -11.37 -12.00 -15.18
C ALA A 104 -10.23 -12.14 -16.21
N GLU A 105 -9.20 -11.29 -16.11
CA GLU A 105 -7.99 -11.41 -16.93
C GLU A 105 -7.22 -12.70 -16.62
N MET A 106 -7.07 -13.03 -15.34
CA MET A 106 -6.35 -14.25 -14.91
C MET A 106 -7.02 -15.53 -15.41
N LEU A 107 -8.35 -15.64 -15.31
CA LEU A 107 -9.08 -16.82 -15.79
C LEU A 107 -9.01 -16.97 -17.32
N ASN A 108 -8.98 -15.87 -18.05
CA ASN A 108 -8.77 -15.88 -19.49
C ASN A 108 -7.34 -16.31 -19.88
N LEU A 109 -6.32 -15.92 -19.13
CA LEU A 109 -4.95 -16.38 -19.38
C LEU A 109 -4.78 -17.89 -19.15
N GLN A 110 -5.48 -18.44 -18.14
CA GLN A 110 -5.47 -19.88 -17.87
C GLN A 110 -6.16 -20.70 -18.96
N SER A 111 -7.17 -20.13 -19.64
CA SER A 111 -7.83 -20.81 -20.76
C SER A 111 -7.00 -20.79 -22.04
N LEU A 112 -6.11 -19.81 -22.20
CA LEU A 112 -5.14 -19.70 -23.31
C LEU A 112 -3.86 -20.54 -23.11
N ALA A 113 -3.57 -20.97 -21.88
CA ALA A 113 -2.42 -21.79 -21.54
C ALA A 113 -2.66 -23.32 -21.71
N LYS A 114 -3.77 -23.71 -22.34
CA LYS A 114 -4.11 -25.09 -22.73
C LYS A 114 -3.98 -25.28 -24.23
#